data_AF-A0A2G6TL15-F1
#
_entry.id   AF-A0A2G6TL15-F1
#
_cell.length_a   1.000
_cell.length_b   1.000
_cell.length_c   1.000
_cell.angle_alpha   90.00
_cell.angle_beta   90.00
_cell.angle_gamma   90.00
#
_symmetry.space_group_name_H-M   'P 1'
#
loop_
_entity.id
_entity.type
_entity.pdbx_description
1 polymer ?
#
loop_
_entity_poly.entity_id
_entity_poly.type
_entity_poly.pdbx_seq_one_letter_code
_entity_poly.pdbx_strand_id
1 'polypeptide(L)'
;MEIKDVLGIEPIGKAIETTVTKSFEAIEGFLKLVCAPALEEVGLLAKDQVRSWRFKNVLNIIEKAQGKIDFSENQLQIKADPKIAISIIENGSLNDDPDMQDLWAGLFASSCTKEGQEDENLIFIDLLKQITKVQAKILKYACENSKKVIYQNGLILGFDFEIEFPELTKLTGVTDVHRLDRELDHLRSLQLISNEGGFDVDDDSLNASITPSALGLNLYLKSQGYNGDPSVYWRPNLVNAKEFKQV
;
A
#
# COMPACT_ATOMS: atom_id res chain seq x y z
N MET A 1 49.77 -10.75 -5.46
CA MET A 1 49.14 -11.58 -4.42
C MET A 1 47.65 -11.45 -4.64
N GLU A 2 47.05 -12.42 -5.34
CA GLU A 2 45.59 -12.44 -5.54
C GLU A 2 44.92 -12.58 -4.18
N ILE A 3 44.11 -11.60 -3.80
CA ILE A 3 43.19 -11.75 -2.68
C ILE A 3 42.13 -12.74 -3.18
N LYS A 4 42.36 -14.03 -2.95
CA LYS A 4 41.33 -15.04 -3.17
C LYS A 4 40.12 -14.67 -2.32
N ASP A 5 38.94 -14.65 -2.93
CA ASP A 5 37.67 -14.42 -2.25
C ASP A 5 37.44 -15.51 -1.19
N VAL A 6 37.91 -15.24 0.03
CA VAL A 6 37.92 -16.19 1.17
C VAL A 6 36.50 -16.47 1.69
N LEU A 7 35.53 -15.62 1.35
CA LEU A 7 34.18 -15.64 1.94
C LEU A 7 33.08 -15.92 0.92
N GLY A 8 33.40 -16.11 -0.36
CA GLY A 8 32.42 -16.31 -1.42
C GLY A 8 31.56 -15.08 -1.70
N ILE A 9 32.08 -13.88 -1.40
CA ILE A 9 31.37 -12.60 -1.53
C ILE A 9 31.26 -12.18 -3.00
N GLU A 10 32.25 -12.52 -3.82
CA GLU A 10 32.31 -12.16 -5.25
C GLU A 10 31.19 -12.83 -6.07
N PRO A 11 30.92 -14.16 -5.96
CA PRO A 11 29.80 -14.78 -6.66
C PRO A 11 28.44 -14.30 -6.13
N ILE A 12 28.32 -13.98 -4.83
CA ILE A 12 27.10 -13.41 -4.25
C ILE A 12 26.83 -12.00 -4.82
N GLY A 13 27.86 -11.16 -4.89
CA GLY A 13 27.77 -9.82 -5.48
C GLY A 13 27.33 -9.87 -6.95
N LYS A 14 27.95 -10.74 -7.77
CA LYS A 14 27.58 -10.94 -9.19
C LYS A 14 26.15 -11.47 -9.36
N ALA A 15 25.70 -12.37 -8.48
CA ALA A 15 24.33 -12.87 -8.51
C ALA A 15 23.32 -11.75 -8.21
N ILE A 16 23.59 -10.92 -7.19
CA ILE A 16 22.75 -9.76 -6.84
C ILE A 16 22.68 -8.76 -8.01
N GLU A 17 23.82 -8.42 -8.60
CA GLU A 17 23.91 -7.49 -9.74
C GLU A 17 23.13 -8.01 -10.96
N THR A 18 23.24 -9.32 -11.23
CA THR A 18 22.52 -9.97 -12.33
C THR A 18 21.01 -9.97 -12.09
N THR A 19 20.55 -10.25 -10.87
CA THR A 19 19.13 -10.20 -10.51
C THR A 19 18.59 -8.78 -10.63
N VAL A 20 19.30 -7.78 -10.11
CA VAL A 20 18.90 -6.37 -10.20
C VAL A 20 18.79 -5.92 -11.66
N THR A 21 19.73 -6.32 -12.51
CA THR A 21 19.72 -5.99 -13.94
C THR A 21 18.50 -6.59 -14.64
N LYS A 22 18.21 -7.88 -14.41
CA LYS A 22 17.04 -8.55 -14.98
C LYS A 22 15.72 -7.94 -14.52
N SER A 23 15.60 -7.62 -13.23
CA SER A 23 14.41 -6.95 -12.70
C SER A 23 14.24 -5.57 -13.32
N PHE A 24 15.33 -4.82 -13.54
CA PHE A 24 15.27 -3.54 -14.24
C PHE A 24 14.81 -3.67 -15.70
N GLU A 25 15.39 -4.61 -16.46
CA GLU A 25 14.99 -4.89 -17.85
C GLU A 25 13.49 -5.26 -17.96
N ALA A 26 12.98 -6.04 -16.99
CA ALA A 26 11.57 -6.42 -16.95
C ALA A 26 10.63 -5.23 -16.73
N ILE A 27 10.98 -4.32 -15.82
CA ILE A 27 10.15 -3.13 -15.54
C ILE A 27 10.35 -1.99 -16.53
N GLU A 28 11.47 -1.94 -17.26
CA GLU A 28 11.76 -0.89 -18.24
C GLU A 28 10.67 -0.83 -19.31
N GLY A 29 10.31 -1.99 -19.87
CA GLY A 29 9.24 -2.09 -20.85
C GLY A 29 7.90 -1.63 -20.29
N PHE A 30 7.60 -1.99 -19.04
CA PHE A 30 6.37 -1.57 -18.37
C PHE A 30 6.31 -0.06 -18.17
N LEU A 31 7.34 0.55 -17.57
CA LEU A 31 7.40 2.00 -17.34
C LEU A 31 7.41 2.79 -18.65
N LYS A 32 8.08 2.30 -19.68
CA LYS A 32 8.04 2.95 -21.00
C LYS A 32 6.62 3.03 -21.57
N LEU A 33 5.77 2.02 -21.30
CA LEU A 33 4.38 2.00 -21.73
C LEU A 33 3.50 2.91 -20.89
N VAL A 34 3.61 2.83 -19.55
CA VAL A 34 2.65 3.50 -18.65
C VAL A 34 3.10 4.88 -18.17
N CYS A 35 4.40 5.15 -18.08
CA CYS A 35 4.93 6.44 -17.64
C CYS A 35 6.43 6.62 -18.00
N ALA A 36 6.72 7.12 -19.21
CA ALA A 36 8.10 7.34 -19.65
C ALA A 36 8.92 8.29 -18.74
N PRO A 37 8.38 9.40 -18.19
CA PRO A 37 9.13 10.24 -17.25
C PRO A 37 9.55 9.49 -15.98
N ALA A 38 8.72 8.58 -15.49
CA ALA A 38 9.05 7.75 -14.34
C ALA A 38 10.23 6.81 -14.64
N LEU A 39 10.33 6.28 -15.86
CA LEU A 39 11.49 5.47 -16.29
C LEU A 39 12.80 6.27 -16.22
N GLU A 40 12.79 7.54 -16.61
CA GLU A 40 13.97 8.40 -16.52
C GLU A 40 14.45 8.54 -15.07
N GLU A 41 13.53 8.78 -14.13
CA GLU A 41 13.83 8.85 -12.69
C GLU A 41 14.40 7.52 -12.15
N VAL A 42 13.82 6.38 -12.53
CA VAL A 42 14.36 5.07 -12.16
C VAL A 42 15.77 4.85 -12.74
N GLY A 43 16.02 5.29 -13.97
CA GLY A 43 17.34 5.21 -14.61
C GLY A 43 18.38 6.11 -13.94
N LEU A 44 17.99 7.27 -13.40
CA LEU A 44 18.86 8.12 -12.58
C LEU A 44 19.20 7.45 -11.24
N LEU A 45 18.21 6.84 -10.58
CA LEU A 45 18.43 6.06 -9.36
C LEU A 45 19.37 4.87 -9.58
N ALA A 46 19.32 4.20 -10.73
CA ALA A 46 20.23 3.11 -11.08
C ALA A 46 21.70 3.58 -11.16
N LYS A 47 21.93 4.83 -11.60
CA LYS A 47 23.26 5.43 -11.71
C LYS A 47 23.82 5.88 -10.35
N ASP A 48 22.94 6.16 -9.38
CA ASP A 48 23.30 6.55 -8.02
C ASP A 48 23.64 5.32 -7.14
N GLN A 49 24.80 4.70 -7.40
CA GLN A 49 25.26 3.48 -6.71
C GLN A 49 25.42 3.62 -5.19
N VAL A 50 25.38 4.85 -4.63
CA VAL A 50 25.45 5.10 -3.19
C VAL A 50 24.13 4.70 -2.48
N ARG A 51 23.02 4.50 -3.22
CA ARG A 51 21.71 4.11 -2.67
C ARG A 51 21.10 2.88 -3.35
N SER A 52 21.90 1.84 -3.60
CA SER A 52 21.46 0.58 -4.24
C SER A 52 20.19 -0.05 -3.65
N TRP A 53 19.94 0.14 -2.35
CA TRP A 53 18.72 -0.34 -1.68
C TRP A 53 17.45 0.39 -2.15
N ARG A 54 17.50 1.69 -2.44
CA ARG A 54 16.34 2.46 -2.95
C ARG A 54 15.95 1.99 -4.34
N PHE A 55 16.96 1.80 -5.19
CA PHE A 55 16.74 1.28 -6.54
C PHE A 55 16.06 -0.08 -6.47
N LYS A 56 16.59 -1.01 -5.66
CA LYS A 56 15.96 -2.32 -5.41
C LYS A 56 14.51 -2.20 -4.93
N ASN A 57 14.21 -1.28 -4.01
CA ASN A 57 12.85 -1.08 -3.53
C ASN A 57 11.92 -0.59 -4.64
N VAL A 58 12.37 0.33 -5.49
CA VAL A 58 11.60 0.77 -6.66
C VAL A 58 11.35 -0.39 -7.61
N LEU A 59 12.37 -1.22 -7.92
CA LEU A 59 12.18 -2.40 -8.76
C LEU A 59 11.08 -3.31 -8.22
N ASN A 60 11.12 -3.62 -6.92
CA ASN A 60 10.12 -4.44 -6.26
C ASN A 60 8.70 -3.82 -6.33
N ILE A 61 8.58 -2.51 -6.09
CA ILE A 61 7.28 -1.81 -6.13
C ILE A 61 6.71 -1.85 -7.54
N ILE A 62 7.51 -1.54 -8.55
CA ILE A 62 7.08 -1.50 -9.94
C ILE A 62 6.75 -2.90 -10.48
N GLU A 63 7.54 -3.91 -10.12
CA GLU A 63 7.26 -5.32 -10.46
C GLU A 63 5.93 -5.79 -9.85
N LYS A 64 5.68 -5.50 -8.56
CA LYS A 64 4.39 -5.77 -7.93
C LYS A 64 3.24 -5.01 -8.59
N ALA A 65 3.47 -3.75 -8.98
CA ALA A 65 2.45 -2.92 -9.63
C ALA A 65 2.06 -3.51 -10.99
N GLN A 66 3.05 -3.93 -11.78
CA GLN A 66 2.84 -4.63 -13.05
C GLN A 66 1.98 -5.89 -12.86
N GLY A 67 2.22 -6.66 -11.80
CA GLY A 67 1.42 -7.86 -11.47
C GLY A 67 -0.02 -7.59 -11.01
N LYS A 68 -0.34 -6.35 -10.62
CA LYS A 68 -1.70 -5.93 -10.22
C LYS A 68 -2.53 -5.37 -11.39
N ILE A 69 -1.92 -5.18 -12.57
CA ILE A 69 -2.57 -4.66 -13.77
C ILE A 69 -2.94 -5.82 -14.70
N ASP A 70 -4.17 -5.80 -15.23
CA ASP A 70 -4.63 -6.75 -16.23
C ASP A 70 -4.42 -6.21 -17.66
N PHE A 71 -3.33 -6.62 -18.32
CA PHE A 71 -3.03 -6.25 -19.71
C PHE A 71 -3.85 -7.01 -20.77
N SER A 72 -5.15 -7.18 -20.57
CA SER A 72 -6.05 -7.60 -21.64
C SER A 72 -5.97 -6.63 -22.84
N GLU A 73 -6.29 -7.10 -24.06
CA GLU A 73 -6.07 -6.36 -25.33
C GLU A 73 -6.65 -4.93 -25.37
N ASN A 74 -7.64 -4.62 -24.53
CA ASN A 74 -8.26 -3.29 -24.39
C ASN A 74 -7.62 -2.36 -23.33
N GLN A 75 -6.59 -2.80 -22.59
CA GLN A 75 -5.91 -2.04 -21.52
C GLN A 75 -4.47 -1.62 -21.87
N LEU A 76 -3.97 -1.92 -23.08
CA LEU A 76 -2.62 -1.53 -23.54
C LEU A 76 -2.40 0.00 -23.66
N GLN A 77 -3.42 0.82 -23.39
CA GLN A 77 -3.37 2.28 -23.46
C GLN A 77 -3.37 2.96 -22.10
N ILE A 78 -3.30 2.22 -20.98
CA ILE A 78 -3.26 2.84 -19.66
C ILE A 78 -1.96 3.61 -19.44
N LYS A 79 -2.07 4.76 -18.77
CA LYS A 79 -0.98 5.63 -18.41
C LYS A 79 -1.17 6.13 -16.99
N ALA A 80 -0.08 6.34 -16.28
CA ALA A 80 -0.08 7.04 -15.01
C ALA A 80 0.34 8.50 -15.22
N ASP A 81 -0.32 9.41 -14.48
CA ASP A 81 0.12 10.79 -14.42
C ASP A 81 1.59 10.85 -13.91
N PRO A 82 2.49 11.55 -14.61
CA PRO A 82 3.91 11.61 -14.22
C PRO A 82 4.15 12.08 -12.79
N LYS A 83 3.37 13.04 -12.29
CA LYS A 83 3.53 13.57 -10.93
C LYS A 83 3.22 12.50 -9.89
N ILE A 84 2.18 11.70 -10.12
CA ILE A 84 1.84 10.55 -9.27
C ILE A 84 2.96 9.51 -9.33
N ALA A 85 3.32 9.06 -10.54
CA ALA A 85 4.28 7.99 -10.72
C ALA A 85 5.65 8.33 -10.10
N ILE A 86 6.14 9.55 -10.32
CA ILE A 86 7.39 10.05 -9.74
C ILE A 86 7.27 10.14 -8.22
N SER A 87 6.18 10.69 -7.69
CA SER A 87 5.98 10.78 -6.24
C SER A 87 5.94 9.39 -5.57
N ILE A 88 5.36 8.38 -6.23
CA ILE A 88 5.38 6.99 -5.75
C ILE A 88 6.81 6.43 -5.76
N ILE A 89 7.57 6.65 -6.84
CA ILE A 89 8.97 6.20 -6.93
C ILE A 89 9.82 6.83 -5.82
N GLU A 90 9.74 8.15 -5.67
CA GLU A 90 10.56 8.88 -4.70
C GLU A 90 10.28 8.42 -3.26
N ASN A 91 9.01 8.36 -2.87
CA ASN A 91 8.61 8.08 -1.49
C ASN A 91 8.56 6.57 -1.21
N GLY A 92 8.06 5.77 -2.15
CA GLY A 92 8.03 4.31 -2.07
C GLY A 92 9.43 3.71 -1.98
N SER A 93 10.44 4.29 -2.68
CA SER A 93 11.82 3.82 -2.62
C SER A 93 12.42 3.78 -1.20
N LEU A 94 11.88 4.59 -0.27
CA LEU A 94 12.34 4.67 1.12
C LEU A 94 11.81 3.52 1.99
N ASN A 95 10.91 2.69 1.47
CA ASN A 95 10.26 1.60 2.20
C ASN A 95 10.77 0.23 1.73
N ASP A 96 11.33 -0.54 2.64
CA ASP A 96 11.79 -1.93 2.42
C ASP A 96 10.84 -2.99 3.01
N ASP A 97 9.84 -2.57 3.79
CA ASP A 97 8.82 -3.45 4.34
C ASP A 97 7.90 -3.99 3.22
N PRO A 98 7.70 -5.31 3.12
CA PRO A 98 6.93 -5.91 2.03
C PRO A 98 5.47 -5.46 1.93
N ASP A 99 4.81 -5.19 3.07
CA ASP A 99 3.41 -4.75 3.12
C ASP A 99 3.32 -3.30 2.64
N MET A 100 4.22 -2.43 3.08
CA MET A 100 4.30 -1.05 2.58
C MET A 100 4.57 -1.01 1.08
N GLN A 101 5.51 -1.82 0.58
CA GLN A 101 5.79 -1.91 -0.85
C GLN A 101 4.59 -2.40 -1.66
N ASP A 102 3.77 -3.30 -1.10
CA ASP A 102 2.54 -3.76 -1.77
C ASP A 102 1.49 -2.65 -1.87
N LEU A 103 1.36 -1.81 -0.84
CA LEU A 103 0.46 -0.65 -0.86
C LEU A 103 0.89 0.37 -1.92
N TRP A 104 2.18 0.71 -1.96
CA TRP A 104 2.74 1.60 -3.00
C TRP A 104 2.55 1.04 -4.41
N ALA A 105 2.74 -0.27 -4.57
CA ALA A 105 2.58 -0.96 -5.84
C ALA A 105 1.12 -0.91 -6.34
N GLY A 106 0.15 -1.17 -5.47
CA GLY A 106 -1.25 -1.05 -5.86
C GLY A 106 -1.67 0.39 -6.11
N LEU A 107 -1.14 1.36 -5.38
CA LEU A 107 -1.41 2.77 -5.65
C LEU A 107 -0.86 3.20 -7.02
N PHE A 108 0.30 2.67 -7.43
CA PHE A 108 0.82 2.87 -8.78
C PHE A 108 -0.12 2.24 -9.81
N ALA A 109 -0.51 0.98 -9.60
CA ALA A 109 -1.38 0.24 -10.51
C ALA A 109 -2.75 0.91 -10.70
N SER A 110 -3.39 1.36 -9.61
CA SER A 110 -4.69 2.06 -9.68
C SER A 110 -4.59 3.45 -10.29
N SER A 111 -3.38 4.01 -10.39
CA SER A 111 -3.13 5.29 -11.08
C SER A 111 -2.92 5.13 -12.58
N CYS A 112 -2.77 3.89 -13.09
CA CYS A 112 -2.68 3.63 -14.51
C CYS A 112 -4.08 3.58 -15.11
N THR A 113 -4.52 4.66 -15.77
CA THR A 113 -5.87 4.79 -16.34
C THR A 113 -5.80 5.09 -17.83
N LYS A 114 -6.92 4.95 -18.56
CA LYS A 114 -6.94 5.19 -20.01
C LYS A 114 -6.59 6.63 -20.38
N GLU A 115 -7.00 7.58 -19.54
CA GLU A 115 -6.76 9.01 -19.75
C GLU A 115 -5.39 9.42 -19.22
N GLY A 116 -4.95 8.83 -18.09
CA GLY A 116 -3.63 9.04 -17.50
C GLY A 116 -3.38 10.45 -16.99
N GLN A 117 -4.45 11.17 -16.64
CA GLN A 117 -4.42 12.55 -16.14
C GLN A 117 -5.16 12.70 -14.79
N GLU A 118 -5.67 11.59 -14.23
CA GLU A 118 -6.35 11.59 -12.94
C GLU A 118 -5.34 11.82 -11.81
N ASP A 119 -5.54 12.87 -11.02
CA ASP A 119 -4.65 13.23 -9.91
C ASP A 119 -5.18 12.83 -8.52
N GLU A 120 -6.33 12.16 -8.46
CA GLU A 120 -7.05 11.78 -7.23
C GLU A 120 -6.16 11.00 -6.24
N ASN A 121 -5.27 10.16 -6.78
CA ASN A 121 -4.38 9.34 -5.96
C ASN A 121 -3.27 10.14 -5.25
N LEU A 122 -3.11 11.44 -5.52
CA LEU A 122 -2.23 12.32 -4.73
C LEU A 122 -2.63 12.35 -3.25
N ILE A 123 -3.94 12.33 -2.95
CA ILE A 123 -4.43 12.30 -1.56
C ILE A 123 -3.93 11.05 -0.84
N PHE A 124 -3.98 9.89 -1.51
CA PHE A 124 -3.54 8.62 -0.96
C PHE A 124 -2.03 8.50 -0.87
N ILE A 125 -1.30 9.11 -1.81
CA ILE A 125 0.15 9.24 -1.73
C ILE A 125 0.55 9.97 -0.44
N ASP A 126 -0.10 11.09 -0.13
CA ASP A 126 0.25 11.88 1.05
C ASP A 126 -0.15 11.18 2.36
N LEU A 127 -1.24 10.41 2.37
CA LEU A 127 -1.59 9.55 3.50
C LEU A 127 -0.57 8.43 3.69
N LEU A 128 -0.19 7.73 2.62
CA LEU A 128 0.72 6.58 2.69
C LEU A 128 2.14 6.98 3.12
N LYS A 129 2.59 8.20 2.83
CA LYS A 129 3.86 8.76 3.36
C LYS A 129 3.87 8.90 4.88
N GLN A 130 2.70 9.08 5.49
CA GLN A 130 2.58 9.40 6.91
C GLN A 130 2.42 8.16 7.78
N ILE A 131 2.00 7.02 7.22
CA ILE A 131 1.76 5.81 8.03
C ILE A 131 3.01 4.97 8.23
N THR A 132 3.09 4.34 9.40
CA THR A 132 4.13 3.35 9.72
C THR A 132 3.78 1.97 9.16
N LYS A 133 4.76 1.07 9.12
CA LYS A 133 4.50 -0.36 8.80
C LYS A 133 3.53 -1.05 9.76
N VAL A 134 3.46 -0.59 11.02
CA VAL A 134 2.51 -1.13 12.02
C VAL A 134 1.10 -0.68 11.64
N GLN A 135 0.94 0.60 11.32
CA GLN A 135 -0.34 1.19 10.90
C GLN A 135 -0.84 0.59 9.59
N ALA A 136 0.06 0.32 8.63
CA ALA A 136 -0.28 -0.36 7.39
C ALA A 136 -0.85 -1.77 7.64
N LYS A 137 -0.26 -2.54 8.56
CA LYS A 137 -0.76 -3.87 8.94
C LYS A 137 -2.13 -3.80 9.61
N ILE A 138 -2.32 -2.86 10.53
CA ILE A 138 -3.60 -2.63 11.22
C ILE A 138 -4.67 -2.24 10.19
N LEU A 139 -4.40 -1.26 9.33
CA LEU A 139 -5.34 -0.78 8.32
C LEU A 139 -5.70 -1.88 7.33
N LYS A 140 -4.72 -2.65 6.85
CA LYS A 140 -4.97 -3.81 5.99
C LYS A 140 -5.88 -4.82 6.66
N TYR A 141 -5.55 -5.23 7.89
CA TYR A 141 -6.35 -6.19 8.64
C TYR A 141 -7.78 -5.68 8.87
N ALA A 142 -7.94 -4.41 9.26
CA ALA A 142 -9.25 -3.76 9.39
C ALA A 142 -10.04 -3.79 8.08
N CYS A 143 -9.44 -3.36 6.98
CA CYS A 143 -10.06 -3.33 5.66
C CYS A 143 -10.36 -4.71 5.09
N GLU A 144 -9.65 -5.77 5.48
CA GLU A 144 -9.94 -7.13 5.03
C GLU A 144 -11.04 -7.80 5.86
N ASN A 145 -11.06 -7.56 7.17
CA ASN A 145 -11.86 -8.34 8.12
C ASN A 145 -13.12 -7.64 8.64
N SER A 146 -13.21 -6.31 8.55
CA SER A 146 -14.42 -5.60 8.96
C SER A 146 -15.61 -5.94 8.04
N LYS A 147 -16.83 -5.83 8.56
CA LYS A 147 -18.02 -5.71 7.70
C LYS A 147 -18.03 -4.33 7.04
N LYS A 148 -18.57 -4.25 5.81
CA LYS A 148 -18.78 -2.98 5.11
C LYS A 148 -20.28 -2.79 4.94
N VAL A 149 -20.76 -1.60 5.25
CA VAL A 149 -22.17 -1.24 5.15
C VAL A 149 -22.35 -0.26 4.01
N ILE A 150 -23.21 -0.61 3.05
CA ILE A 150 -23.66 0.32 2.02
C ILE A 150 -24.98 0.96 2.44
N TYR A 151 -25.01 2.29 2.43
CA TYR A 151 -26.17 3.09 2.76
C TYR A 151 -27.04 3.36 1.52
N GLN A 152 -28.28 3.80 1.72
CA GLN A 152 -29.22 4.05 0.63
C GLN A 152 -28.73 5.12 -0.37
N ASN A 153 -27.84 6.01 0.07
CA ASN A 153 -27.20 7.03 -0.76
C ASN A 153 -25.92 6.54 -1.46
N GLY A 154 -25.60 5.25 -1.36
CA GLY A 154 -24.43 4.63 -2.01
C GLY A 154 -23.12 4.75 -1.23
N LEU A 155 -23.08 5.49 -0.11
CA LEU A 155 -21.87 5.58 0.71
C LEU A 155 -21.56 4.25 1.39
N ILE A 156 -20.27 3.94 1.54
CA ILE A 156 -19.76 2.72 2.18
C ILE A 156 -18.93 3.08 3.39
N LEU A 157 -19.20 2.44 4.53
CA LEU A 157 -18.42 2.57 5.77
C LEU A 157 -18.05 1.20 6.34
N GLY A 158 -16.96 1.14 7.09
CA GLY A 158 -16.70 0.03 8.00
C GLY A 158 -17.74 0.02 9.12
N PHE A 159 -18.01 -1.16 9.68
CA PHE A 159 -18.96 -1.34 10.78
C PHE A 159 -18.33 -2.10 11.93
N ASP A 160 -18.43 -1.52 13.14
CA ASP A 160 -18.07 -2.04 14.46
C ASP A 160 -17.09 -3.21 14.43
N PHE A 161 -15.81 -2.85 14.28
CA PHE A 161 -14.71 -3.80 14.22
C PHE A 161 -13.65 -3.48 15.27
N GLU A 162 -13.59 -4.38 16.25
CA GLU A 162 -12.67 -4.32 17.39
C GLU A 162 -11.69 -5.50 17.32
N ILE A 163 -10.54 -5.34 17.97
CA ILE A 163 -9.50 -6.35 18.10
C ILE A 163 -8.99 -6.38 19.54
N GLU A 164 -8.88 -7.57 20.11
CA GLU A 164 -8.32 -7.74 21.46
C GLU A 164 -6.81 -7.46 21.46
N PHE A 165 -6.29 -6.91 22.55
CA PHE A 165 -4.86 -6.60 22.68
C PHE A 165 -3.93 -7.78 22.30
N PRO A 166 -4.13 -9.03 22.76
CA PRO A 166 -3.26 -10.13 22.37
C PRO A 166 -3.24 -10.41 20.86
N GLU A 167 -4.37 -10.25 20.17
CA GLU A 167 -4.43 -10.41 18.72
C GLU A 167 -3.74 -9.26 18.00
N LEU A 168 -3.92 -8.02 18.48
CA LEU A 168 -3.22 -6.85 17.95
C LEU A 168 -1.69 -6.97 18.09
N THR A 169 -1.20 -7.50 19.22
CA THR A 169 0.24 -7.78 19.40
C THR A 169 0.74 -8.84 18.42
N LYS A 170 -0.05 -9.90 18.16
CA LYS A 170 0.28 -10.96 17.20
C LYS A 170 0.31 -10.42 15.76
N LEU A 171 -0.64 -9.57 15.38
CA LEU A 171 -0.73 -8.93 14.07
C LEU A 171 0.48 -8.04 13.80
N THR A 172 0.84 -7.20 14.78
CA THR A 172 1.81 -6.11 14.60
C THR A 172 3.24 -6.50 14.98
N GLY A 173 3.40 -7.49 15.87
CA GLY A 173 4.65 -7.79 16.55
C GLY A 173 5.05 -6.76 17.62
N VAL A 174 4.14 -5.86 18.01
CA VAL A 174 4.38 -4.84 19.03
C VAL A 174 3.67 -5.25 20.31
N THR A 175 4.40 -5.38 21.41
CA THR A 175 3.87 -5.76 22.73
C THR A 175 3.67 -4.58 23.68
N ASP A 176 4.19 -3.40 23.31
CA ASP A 176 4.05 -2.17 24.10
C ASP A 176 2.69 -1.52 23.81
N VAL A 177 1.82 -1.51 24.83
CA VAL A 177 0.47 -0.92 24.75
C VAL A 177 0.50 0.57 24.43
N HIS A 178 1.41 1.35 25.03
CA HIS A 178 1.51 2.78 24.77
C HIS A 178 2.01 3.07 23.37
N ARG A 179 2.83 2.17 22.80
CA ARG A 179 3.21 2.28 21.40
C ARG A 179 2.02 2.01 20.49
N LEU A 180 1.27 0.93 20.73
CA LEU A 180 0.08 0.62 19.92
C LEU A 180 -0.97 1.73 20.00
N ASP A 181 -1.16 2.30 21.19
CA ASP A 181 -2.05 3.43 21.44
C ASP A 181 -1.70 4.63 20.53
N ARG A 182 -0.42 5.04 20.50
CA ARG A 182 0.05 6.11 19.59
C ARG A 182 -0.13 5.77 18.11
N GLU A 183 0.04 4.51 17.72
CA GLU A 183 -0.14 4.08 16.33
C GLU A 183 -1.62 4.15 15.92
N LEU A 184 -2.54 3.76 16.81
CA LEU A 184 -3.98 3.86 16.61
C LEU A 184 -4.46 5.31 16.63
N ASP A 185 -3.99 6.12 17.58
CA ASP A 185 -4.27 7.55 17.67
C ASP A 185 -3.88 8.28 16.39
N HIS A 186 -2.72 7.95 15.83
CA HIS A 186 -2.27 8.57 14.60
C HIS A 186 -3.09 8.10 13.38
N LEU A 187 -3.45 6.82 13.29
CA LEU A 187 -4.41 6.34 12.27
C LEU A 187 -5.75 7.07 12.36
N ARG A 188 -6.26 7.29 13.58
CA ARG A 188 -7.48 8.07 13.83
C ARG A 188 -7.29 9.52 13.42
N SER A 189 -6.14 10.12 13.72
CA SER A 189 -5.84 11.53 13.34
C SER A 189 -5.76 11.75 11.83
N LEU A 190 -5.33 10.72 11.08
CA LEU A 190 -5.34 10.70 9.61
C LEU A 190 -6.72 10.34 9.03
N GLN A 191 -7.72 10.13 9.90
CA GLN A 191 -9.07 9.69 9.54
C GLN A 191 -9.08 8.38 8.74
N LEU A 192 -8.12 7.47 8.98
CA LEU A 192 -8.05 6.17 8.31
C LEU A 192 -8.84 5.08 9.04
N ILE A 193 -9.05 5.27 10.34
CA ILE A 193 -10.01 4.51 11.16
C ILE A 193 -11.10 5.45 11.69
N SER A 194 -12.13 4.88 12.32
CA SER A 194 -13.27 5.62 12.87
C SER A 194 -12.84 6.67 13.90
N ASN A 195 -13.69 7.68 14.11
CA ASN A 195 -13.43 8.74 15.10
C ASN A 195 -13.34 8.21 16.54
N GLU A 196 -13.99 7.08 16.81
CA GLU A 196 -13.90 6.37 18.11
C GLU A 196 -12.85 5.24 18.07
N GLY A 197 -11.99 5.20 17.02
CA GLY A 197 -10.99 4.15 16.85
C GLY A 197 -9.83 4.31 17.83
N GLY A 198 -9.26 3.23 18.36
CA GLY A 198 -8.25 3.26 19.42
C GLY A 198 -8.65 2.39 20.61
N PHE A 199 -7.84 2.42 21.66
CA PHE A 199 -8.21 1.80 22.94
C PHE A 199 -9.23 2.68 23.66
N ASP A 200 -10.20 2.05 24.31
CA ASP A 200 -11.10 2.72 25.25
C ASP A 200 -10.42 2.79 26.63
N VAL A 201 -10.40 3.98 27.23
CA VAL A 201 -9.80 4.22 28.55
C VAL A 201 -10.65 3.63 29.69
N ASP A 202 -11.93 3.41 29.44
CA ASP A 202 -12.87 2.84 30.41
C ASP A 202 -13.02 1.32 30.25
N ASP A 203 -12.32 0.72 29.28
CA ASP A 203 -12.33 -0.72 29.02
C ASP A 203 -11.12 -1.45 29.62
N ASP A 204 -11.35 -2.13 30.74
CA ASP A 204 -10.35 -2.98 31.40
C ASP A 204 -9.87 -4.17 30.53
N SER A 205 -10.59 -4.50 29.45
CA SER A 205 -10.22 -5.60 28.54
C SER A 205 -9.21 -5.21 27.45
N LEU A 206 -8.88 -3.91 27.32
CA LEU A 206 -7.97 -3.37 26.31
C LEU A 206 -8.35 -3.77 24.87
N ASN A 207 -9.63 -3.70 24.53
CA ASN A 207 -10.05 -3.85 23.14
C ASN A 207 -9.80 -2.55 22.38
N ALA A 208 -9.24 -2.69 21.18
CA ALA A 208 -9.02 -1.55 20.29
C ALA A 208 -10.07 -1.55 19.18
N SER A 209 -10.80 -0.45 19.02
CA SER A 209 -11.60 -0.22 17.82
C SER A 209 -10.67 0.12 16.65
N ILE A 210 -10.68 -0.71 15.62
CA ILE A 210 -9.89 -0.53 14.39
C ILE A 210 -10.78 -0.40 13.17
N THR A 211 -12.03 0.02 13.37
CA THR A 211 -13.03 0.14 12.31
C THR A 211 -12.53 1.08 11.20
N PRO A 212 -12.40 0.63 9.94
CA PRO A 212 -11.86 1.48 8.89
C PRO A 212 -12.89 2.55 8.50
N SER A 213 -12.41 3.79 8.30
CA SER A 213 -13.25 4.88 7.79
C SER A 213 -13.51 4.71 6.29
N ALA A 214 -14.39 5.55 5.70
CA ALA A 214 -14.50 5.63 4.24
C ALA A 214 -13.16 5.96 3.56
N LEU A 215 -12.36 6.85 4.15
CA LEU A 215 -11.06 7.25 3.61
C LEU A 215 -10.06 6.09 3.70
N GLY A 216 -10.03 5.37 4.82
CA GLY A 216 -9.21 4.17 5.01
C GLY A 216 -9.57 3.05 4.03
N LEU A 217 -10.86 2.81 3.80
CA LEU A 217 -11.34 1.85 2.81
C LEU A 217 -10.90 2.22 1.39
N ASN A 218 -10.98 3.51 1.03
CA ASN A 218 -10.55 3.98 -0.30
C ASN A 218 -9.04 3.91 -0.48
N LEU A 219 -8.26 4.33 0.54
CA LEU A 219 -6.80 4.19 0.52
C LEU A 219 -6.41 2.72 0.29
N TYR A 220 -7.01 1.80 1.06
CA TYR A 220 -6.76 0.38 0.91
C TYR A 220 -7.14 -0.12 -0.48
N LEU A 221 -8.35 0.20 -0.96
CA LEU A 221 -8.87 -0.22 -2.26
C LEU A 221 -7.97 0.24 -3.43
N LYS A 222 -7.56 1.51 -3.45
CA LYS A 222 -6.61 2.02 -4.45
C LYS A 222 -5.26 1.33 -4.32
N SER A 223 -4.82 1.05 -3.09
CA SER A 223 -3.60 0.28 -2.80
C SER A 223 -3.70 -1.21 -3.15
N GLN A 224 -4.85 -1.71 -3.60
CA GLN A 224 -4.99 -3.03 -4.21
C GLN A 224 -4.91 -3.00 -5.74
N GLY A 225 -4.64 -1.84 -6.35
CA GLY A 225 -4.63 -1.68 -7.81
C GLY A 225 -6.01 -1.46 -8.42
N TYR A 226 -7.06 -1.33 -7.59
CA TYR A 226 -8.43 -1.17 -8.07
C TYR A 226 -8.79 0.31 -8.23
N ASN A 227 -9.23 0.70 -9.43
CA ASN A 227 -9.66 2.09 -9.73
C ASN A 227 -11.17 2.21 -10.04
N GLY A 228 -11.96 1.16 -9.76
CA GLY A 228 -13.40 1.14 -10.06
C GLY A 228 -14.30 1.55 -8.89
N ASP A 229 -15.59 1.27 -9.03
CA ASP A 229 -16.61 1.55 -8.01
C ASP A 229 -16.38 0.70 -6.74
N PRO A 230 -16.23 1.31 -5.55
CA PRO A 230 -16.05 0.59 -4.30
C PRO A 230 -17.13 -0.46 -4.00
N SER A 231 -18.38 -0.24 -4.41
CA SER A 231 -19.47 -1.19 -4.20
C SER A 231 -19.28 -2.51 -4.95
N VAL A 232 -18.55 -2.48 -6.07
CA VAL A 232 -18.19 -3.67 -6.85
C VAL A 232 -17.07 -4.43 -6.15
N TYR A 233 -16.03 -3.72 -5.72
CA TYR A 233 -14.89 -4.33 -5.01
C TYR A 233 -15.32 -4.98 -3.70
N TRP A 234 -16.11 -4.27 -2.89
CA TRP A 234 -16.50 -4.73 -1.56
C TRP A 234 -17.64 -5.74 -1.55
N ARG A 235 -18.27 -6.02 -2.70
CA ARG A 235 -19.46 -6.87 -2.83
C ARG A 235 -19.43 -8.16 -1.99
N PRO A 236 -18.32 -8.91 -1.86
CA PRO A 236 -18.29 -10.12 -1.02
C PRO A 236 -18.54 -9.87 0.47
N ASN A 237 -18.18 -8.70 0.98
CA ASN A 237 -18.23 -8.31 2.40
C ASN A 237 -19.15 -7.11 2.64
N LEU A 238 -20.02 -6.80 1.68
CA LEU A 238 -20.93 -5.65 1.70
C LEU A 238 -22.32 -6.06 2.19
N VAL A 239 -22.83 -5.35 3.18
CA VAL A 239 -24.12 -5.59 3.82
C VAL A 239 -24.99 -4.34 3.69
N ASN A 240 -26.31 -4.51 3.54
CA ASN A 240 -27.19 -3.35 3.38
C ASN A 240 -27.51 -2.71 4.74
N ALA A 241 -27.43 -1.38 4.84
CA ALA A 241 -27.78 -0.67 6.10
C ALA A 241 -29.21 -0.97 6.61
N LYS A 242 -30.15 -1.36 5.74
CA LYS A 242 -31.50 -1.77 6.15
C LYS A 242 -31.51 -3.07 6.96
N GLU A 243 -30.52 -3.92 6.78
CA GLU A 243 -30.39 -5.21 7.47
C GLU A 243 -29.88 -5.03 8.91
N PHE A 244 -29.23 -3.89 9.22
CA PHE A 244 -28.76 -3.55 10.58
C PHE A 244 -29.81 -2.84 11.45
N LYS A 245 -30.79 -2.15 10.86
CA LYS A 245 -31.83 -1.42 11.61
C LYS A 245 -32.95 -2.31 12.20
N GLN A 246 -32.76 -3.63 12.24
CA GLN A 246 -33.74 -4.60 12.76
C GLN A 246 -33.27 -5.35 14.01
N VAL A 247 -32.15 -4.97 14.62
CA VAL A 247 -31.68 -5.51 15.91
C VAL A 247 -31.70 -4.42 16.96
#